data_AF-A0A9Q4L9A0-F1
#
_entry.id   AF-A0A9Q4L9A0-F1
#
_cell.length_a   1.000
_cell.length_b   1.000
_cell.length_c   1.000
_cell.angle_alpha   90.00
_cell.angle_beta   90.00
_cell.angle_gamma   90.00
#
_symmetry.space_group_name_H-M   'P 1'
#
loop_
_entity.id
_entity.type
_entity.pdbx_description
1 polymer ?
#
loop_
_entity_poly.entity_id
_entity_poly.type
_entity_poly.pdbx_seq_one_letter_code
_entity_poly.pdbx_strand_id
1 'polypeptide(L)'
;MLEPLTNHIYEIAGVAIGGAGIARLYYGPQFKEVPWQPLRRVFIPLAHTVAKRSLGESFYATYHVDEDEHVATLDAEPEAVIEDLEAAGYVVEPLAGLKTDWNGNTEVASYARHRGSKPFPGAPEWLRRRQVHVTLFPAPGDGTIVTAHLEYNSWRPDLAEKHYRGVDMDIEKGVELAAQDLGIETTEDLE
;
A
#
# COMPACT_ATOMS: atom_id res chain seq x y z
N MET A 1 4.81 20.59 22.77
CA MET A 1 4.21 19.34 23.30
C MET A 1 4.48 18.09 22.43
N LEU A 2 5.20 18.17 21.30
CA LEU A 2 5.51 17.00 20.45
C LEU A 2 6.99 16.55 20.49
N GLU A 3 7.88 17.27 21.18
CA GLU A 3 9.30 16.91 21.31
C GLU A 3 9.59 15.50 21.86
N PRO A 4 8.83 14.93 22.81
CA PRO A 4 9.08 13.57 23.24
C PRO A 4 8.74 12.53 22.16
N LEU A 5 7.79 12.83 21.26
CA LEU A 5 7.42 11.92 20.16
C LEU A 5 8.49 11.87 19.07
N THR A 6 9.16 12.99 18.78
CA THR A 6 10.18 13.08 17.74
C THR A 6 11.47 12.34 18.10
N ASN A 7 11.85 12.31 19.38
CA ASN A 7 13.09 11.66 19.85
C ASN A 7 13.00 10.13 19.87
N HIS A 8 11.78 9.57 19.87
CA HIS A 8 11.52 8.13 19.93
C HIS A 8 10.82 7.61 18.67
N ILE A 9 10.86 8.35 17.56
CA ILE A 9 10.09 8.03 16.35
C ILE A 9 10.39 6.61 15.81
N TYR A 10 11.65 6.18 15.85
CA TYR A 10 12.05 4.84 15.42
C TYR A 10 11.58 3.74 16.37
N GLU A 11 11.58 4.00 17.68
CA GLU A 11 11.05 3.07 18.69
C GLU A 11 9.54 2.92 18.55
N ILE A 12 8.83 4.03 18.35
CA ILE A 12 7.38 4.05 18.13
C ILE A 12 7.02 3.35 16.83
N ALA A 13 7.74 3.63 15.74
CA ALA A 13 7.54 2.94 14.47
C ALA A 13 7.81 1.43 14.59
N GLY A 14 8.90 1.05 15.27
CA GLY A 14 9.21 -0.35 15.55
C GLY A 14 8.15 -1.06 16.37
N VAL A 15 7.62 -0.41 17.42
CA VAL A 15 6.52 -0.93 18.24
C VAL A 15 5.22 -1.01 17.43
N ALA A 16 4.91 -0.03 16.58
CA ALA A 16 3.72 -0.03 15.75
C ALA A 16 3.77 -1.13 14.68
N ILE A 17 4.88 -1.26 13.95
CA ILE A 17 5.10 -2.32 12.95
C ILE A 17 5.11 -3.69 13.63
N GLY A 18 5.81 -3.83 14.76
CA GLY A 18 5.84 -5.07 15.54
C GLY A 18 4.45 -5.46 16.07
N GLY A 19 3.70 -4.49 16.61
CA GLY A 19 2.34 -4.67 17.08
C GLY A 19 1.37 -5.03 15.96
N ALA A 20 1.46 -4.36 14.81
CA ALA A 20 0.68 -4.70 13.62
C ALA A 20 1.05 -6.09 13.08
N GLY A 21 2.32 -6.47 13.12
CA GLY A 21 2.80 -7.80 12.72
C GLY A 21 2.27 -8.89 13.64
N ILE A 22 2.29 -8.67 14.95
CA ILE A 22 1.67 -9.56 15.95
C ILE A 22 0.15 -9.64 15.69
N ALA A 23 -0.52 -8.51 15.53
CA ALA A 23 -1.94 -8.48 15.22
C ALA A 23 -2.24 -9.25 13.92
N ARG A 24 -1.42 -9.12 12.89
CA ARG A 24 -1.56 -9.88 11.63
C ARG A 24 -1.34 -11.38 11.83
N LEU A 25 -0.40 -11.78 12.68
CA LEU A 25 -0.17 -13.19 13.03
C LEU A 25 -1.33 -13.80 13.83
N TYR A 26 -1.92 -13.03 14.74
CA TYR A 26 -2.99 -13.49 15.63
C TYR A 26 -4.39 -13.40 15.02
N TYR A 27 -4.70 -12.31 14.32
CA TYR A 27 -6.00 -12.03 13.73
C TYR A 27 -6.08 -12.43 12.25
N GLY A 28 -4.95 -12.72 11.59
CA GLY A 28 -4.91 -13.35 10.28
C GLY A 28 -5.89 -12.74 9.26
N PRO A 29 -6.78 -13.55 8.64
CA PRO A 29 -7.78 -13.07 7.66
C PRO A 29 -8.78 -12.04 8.20
N GLN A 30 -8.96 -11.93 9.52
CA GLN A 30 -9.94 -11.02 10.15
C GLN A 30 -9.49 -9.56 10.11
N PHE A 31 -8.28 -9.28 9.65
CA PHE A 31 -7.79 -7.90 9.46
C PHE A 31 -8.68 -7.08 8.51
N LYS A 32 -9.41 -7.75 7.60
CA LYS A 32 -10.37 -7.13 6.69
C LYS A 32 -11.65 -6.63 7.36
N GLU A 33 -11.95 -7.12 8.57
CA GLU A 33 -13.14 -6.71 9.34
C GLU A 33 -12.91 -5.40 10.10
N VAL A 34 -11.65 -4.98 10.23
CA VAL A 34 -11.32 -3.67 10.80
C VAL A 34 -11.65 -2.61 9.76
N PRO A 35 -12.39 -1.53 10.10
CA PRO A 35 -12.68 -0.42 9.20
C PRO A 35 -11.42 0.42 8.97
N TRP A 36 -10.46 -0.19 8.29
CA TRP A 36 -9.08 0.25 8.22
C TRP A 36 -8.96 1.55 7.42
N GLN A 37 -9.77 1.71 6.38
CA GLN A 37 -9.75 2.89 5.50
C GLN A 37 -10.16 4.19 6.21
N PRO A 38 -11.29 4.26 6.95
CA PRO A 38 -11.58 5.40 7.81
C PRO A 38 -10.47 5.72 8.81
N LEU A 39 -9.86 4.71 9.43
CA LEU A 39 -8.77 4.91 10.40
C LEU A 39 -7.53 5.52 9.72
N ARG A 40 -7.10 4.98 8.58
CA ARG A 40 -5.96 5.48 7.80
C ARG A 40 -6.11 6.95 7.45
N ARG A 41 -7.28 7.37 6.96
CA ARG A 41 -7.56 8.75 6.54
C ARG A 41 -7.41 9.77 7.67
N VAL A 42 -7.57 9.34 8.92
CA VAL A 42 -7.39 10.20 10.11
C VAL A 42 -5.95 10.14 10.64
N PHE A 43 -5.40 8.94 10.80
CA PHE A 43 -4.14 8.75 11.51
C PHE A 43 -2.90 9.00 10.63
N ILE A 44 -2.95 8.64 9.35
CA ILE A 44 -1.79 8.73 8.46
C ILE A 44 -1.33 10.19 8.22
N PRO A 45 -2.21 11.17 7.94
CA PRO A 45 -1.77 12.57 7.77
C PRO A 45 -1.10 13.16 9.01
N LEU A 46 -1.58 12.77 10.20
CA LEU A 46 -0.98 13.16 11.47
C LEU A 46 0.41 12.54 11.64
N ALA A 47 0.52 11.22 11.41
CA ALA A 47 1.79 10.51 11.46
C ALA A 47 2.79 11.07 10.44
N HIS A 48 2.34 11.40 9.23
CA HIS A 48 3.17 12.00 8.18
C HIS A 48 3.79 13.34 8.63
N THR A 49 2.98 14.21 9.24
CA THR A 49 3.42 15.52 9.73
C THR A 49 4.48 15.39 10.81
N VAL A 50 4.32 14.42 11.73
CA VAL A 50 5.32 14.15 12.77
C VAL A 50 6.59 13.54 12.17
N ALA A 51 6.43 12.57 11.26
CA ALA A 51 7.56 11.88 10.64
C ALA A 51 8.44 12.83 9.80
N LYS A 52 7.86 13.72 8.98
CA LYS A 52 8.64 14.71 8.20
C LYS A 52 9.53 15.60 9.08
N ARG A 53 9.03 16.00 10.26
CA ARG A 53 9.80 16.82 11.21
C ARG A 53 11.01 16.10 11.80
N SER A 54 10.98 14.77 11.88
CA SER A 54 12.05 13.97 12.48
C SER A 54 12.95 13.28 11.46
N LEU A 55 12.39 12.84 10.33
CA LEU A 55 13.03 11.98 9.33
C LEU A 55 13.39 12.72 8.04
N GLY A 56 12.99 13.99 7.93
CA GLY A 56 13.22 14.85 6.77
C GLY A 56 12.11 14.76 5.71
N GLU A 57 12.11 15.72 4.79
CA GLU A 57 11.06 15.90 3.77
C GLU A 57 10.93 14.74 2.78
N SER A 58 12.01 13.97 2.61
CA SER A 58 12.05 12.77 1.77
C SER A 58 11.26 11.58 2.30
N PHE A 59 10.81 11.62 3.56
CA PHE A 59 9.93 10.58 4.12
C PHE A 59 8.49 10.85 3.71
N TYR A 60 7.82 9.86 3.12
CA TYR A 60 6.41 9.97 2.79
C TYR A 60 5.56 8.93 3.52
N ALA A 61 4.44 9.42 4.03
CA ALA A 61 3.31 8.61 4.47
C ALA A 61 2.02 9.06 3.80
N THR A 62 2.06 10.17 3.04
CA THR A 62 1.04 10.55 2.06
C THR A 62 1.71 10.63 0.69
N TYR A 63 1.02 10.18 -0.35
CA TYR A 63 1.59 10.07 -1.69
C TYR A 63 0.56 10.49 -2.74
N HIS A 64 1.00 11.23 -3.76
CA HIS A 64 0.16 11.57 -4.90
C HIS A 64 0.47 10.58 -6.00
N VAL A 65 -0.55 9.86 -6.46
CA VAL A 65 -0.45 8.87 -7.54
C VAL A 65 -0.50 9.61 -8.86
N ASP A 66 0.47 9.32 -9.72
CA ASP A 66 0.54 9.87 -11.07
C ASP A 66 -0.20 8.95 -12.07
N GLU A 67 -0.56 9.49 -13.24
CA GLU A 67 -1.33 8.76 -14.26
C GLU A 67 -0.59 7.55 -14.83
N ASP A 68 0.73 7.49 -14.68
CA ASP A 68 1.57 6.36 -15.09
C ASP A 68 1.38 5.11 -14.20
N GLU A 69 0.89 5.27 -12.97
CA GLU A 69 0.50 4.17 -12.10
C GLU A 69 -0.87 3.58 -12.45
N HIS A 70 -1.58 4.13 -13.44
CA HIS A 70 -2.90 3.65 -13.88
C HIS A 70 -2.81 2.23 -14.45
N VAL A 71 -3.63 1.33 -13.91
CA VAL A 71 -3.80 -0.03 -14.45
C VAL A 71 -5.05 -0.08 -15.32
N ALA A 72 -6.18 0.36 -14.78
CA ALA A 72 -7.47 0.34 -15.47
C ALA A 72 -8.48 1.26 -14.78
N THR A 73 -9.50 1.64 -15.54
CA THR A 73 -10.75 2.21 -14.99
C THR A 73 -11.86 1.21 -15.26
N LEU A 74 -12.39 0.60 -14.21
CA LEU A 74 -13.37 -0.47 -14.28
C LEU A 74 -14.78 0.09 -14.03
N ASP A 75 -15.74 -0.39 -14.80
CA ASP A 75 -17.18 -0.14 -14.56
C ASP A 75 -17.69 -1.12 -13.48
N ALA A 76 -17.12 -1.00 -12.28
CA ALA A 76 -17.40 -1.84 -11.13
C ALA A 76 -17.16 -1.06 -9.84
N GLU A 77 -18.02 -1.30 -8.85
CA GLU A 77 -17.86 -0.73 -7.50
C GLU A 77 -16.58 -1.26 -6.83
N PRO A 78 -15.95 -0.48 -5.92
CA PRO A 78 -14.70 -0.87 -5.26
C PRO A 78 -14.77 -2.23 -4.57
N GLU A 79 -15.93 -2.59 -4.02
CA GLU A 79 -16.18 -3.87 -3.35
C GLU A 79 -15.98 -5.06 -4.29
N ALA A 80 -16.45 -4.99 -5.52
CA ALA A 80 -16.27 -6.04 -6.51
C ALA A 80 -14.79 -6.16 -6.92
N VAL A 81 -14.11 -5.02 -7.12
CA VAL A 81 -12.67 -5.00 -7.43
C VAL A 81 -11.83 -5.55 -6.28
N ILE A 82 -12.25 -5.31 -5.03
CA ILE A 82 -11.63 -5.90 -3.83
C ILE A 82 -11.78 -7.42 -3.83
N GLU A 83 -12.94 -7.96 -4.20
CA GLU A 83 -13.13 -9.42 -4.30
C GLU A 83 -12.19 -10.05 -5.33
N ASP A 84 -12.01 -9.40 -6.48
CA ASP A 84 -11.06 -9.84 -7.52
C ASP A 84 -9.61 -9.78 -7.03
N LEU A 85 -9.24 -8.72 -6.30
CA LEU A 85 -7.93 -8.60 -5.67
C LEU A 85 -7.70 -9.71 -4.63
N GLU A 86 -8.67 -9.96 -3.75
CA GLU A 86 -8.59 -11.05 -2.76
C GLU A 86 -8.46 -12.41 -3.43
N ALA A 87 -9.22 -12.66 -4.50
CA ALA A 87 -9.13 -13.89 -5.30
C ALA A 87 -7.75 -14.05 -5.97
N ALA A 88 -7.15 -12.95 -6.42
CA ALA A 88 -5.78 -12.91 -6.94
C ALA A 88 -4.70 -13.05 -5.85
N GLY A 89 -5.07 -13.08 -4.56
CA GLY A 89 -4.17 -13.25 -3.43
C GLY A 89 -3.55 -11.96 -2.91
N TYR A 90 -4.14 -10.81 -3.25
CA TYR A 90 -3.87 -9.56 -2.56
C TYR A 90 -4.49 -9.55 -1.18
N VAL A 91 -3.89 -8.77 -0.29
CA VAL A 91 -4.31 -8.63 1.10
C VAL A 91 -4.26 -7.17 1.49
N VAL A 92 -5.13 -6.74 2.41
CA VAL A 92 -5.14 -5.37 2.94
C VAL A 92 -3.73 -4.98 3.38
N GLU A 93 -3.29 -3.80 2.93
CA GLU A 93 -1.96 -3.26 3.22
C GLU A 93 -2.03 -2.08 4.21
N PRO A 94 -1.90 -2.35 5.51
CA PRO A 94 -2.05 -1.34 6.52
C PRO A 94 -0.86 -0.41 6.68
N LEU A 95 0.33 -0.83 6.30
CA LEU A 95 1.53 -0.01 6.51
C LEU A 95 1.79 0.93 5.32
N ALA A 96 1.05 0.81 4.22
CA ALA A 96 1.14 1.73 3.10
C ALA A 96 0.80 3.17 3.51
N GLY A 97 1.40 4.15 2.83
CA GLY A 97 0.98 5.54 2.89
C GLY A 97 -0.42 5.77 2.32
N LEU A 98 -1.09 6.85 2.75
CA LEU A 98 -2.40 7.26 2.24
C LEU A 98 -2.23 7.95 0.89
N LYS A 99 -2.93 7.48 -0.13
CA LYS A 99 -2.80 8.02 -1.49
C LYS A 99 -3.95 8.92 -1.93
N THR A 100 -3.63 9.85 -2.83
CA THR A 100 -4.57 10.68 -3.59
C THR A 100 -4.28 10.51 -5.09
N ASP A 101 -5.30 10.40 -5.93
CA ASP A 101 -5.14 10.33 -7.39
C ASP A 101 -4.97 11.72 -8.03
N TRP A 102 -4.69 11.73 -9.34
CA TRP A 102 -4.58 12.92 -10.18
C TRP A 102 -5.85 13.77 -10.28
N ASN A 103 -7.01 13.26 -9.84
CA ASN A 103 -8.27 13.99 -9.77
C ASN A 103 -8.53 14.58 -8.37
N GLY A 104 -7.64 14.35 -7.40
CA GLY A 104 -7.79 14.79 -6.02
C GLY A 104 -8.63 13.85 -5.14
N ASN A 105 -9.01 12.67 -5.63
CA ASN A 105 -9.73 11.66 -4.87
C ASN A 105 -8.78 10.93 -3.92
N THR A 106 -9.20 10.71 -2.68
CA THR A 106 -8.45 9.89 -1.71
C THR A 106 -8.74 8.41 -1.93
N GLU A 107 -7.72 7.55 -1.75
CA GLU A 107 -7.86 6.09 -1.87
C GLU A 107 -9.05 5.55 -1.06
N VAL A 108 -9.82 4.65 -1.65
CA VAL A 108 -10.91 3.90 -1.00
C VAL A 108 -10.46 2.51 -0.56
N ALA A 109 -9.38 1.98 -1.17
CA ALA A 109 -8.80 0.70 -0.79
C ALA A 109 -7.28 0.67 -1.05
N SER A 110 -6.57 -0.15 -0.27
CA SER A 110 -5.10 -0.27 -0.31
C SER A 110 -4.72 -1.73 -0.03
N TYR A 111 -4.17 -2.41 -1.04
CA TYR A 111 -3.97 -3.86 -1.06
C TYR A 111 -2.60 -4.21 -1.63
N ALA A 112 -1.94 -5.23 -1.07
CA ALA A 112 -0.63 -5.65 -1.53
C ALA A 112 -0.57 -7.15 -1.81
N ARG A 113 0.16 -7.52 -2.86
CA ARG A 113 0.57 -8.91 -3.12
C ARG A 113 2.08 -9.05 -2.96
N HIS A 114 2.48 -9.89 -2.03
CA HIS A 114 3.88 -10.03 -1.61
C HIS A 114 4.67 -10.91 -2.58
N ARG A 115 5.84 -10.43 -3.05
CA ARG A 115 6.64 -11.05 -4.10
C ARG A 115 8.15 -11.08 -3.77
N GLY A 116 8.87 -11.97 -4.44
CA GLY A 116 10.33 -12.12 -4.29
C GLY A 116 10.75 -13.00 -3.10
N SER A 117 12.02 -12.91 -2.71
CA SER A 117 12.63 -13.81 -1.72
C SER A 117 12.12 -13.58 -0.30
N LYS A 118 11.95 -14.67 0.45
CA LYS A 118 11.76 -14.64 1.91
C LYS A 118 13.07 -14.27 2.63
N PRO A 119 13.03 -13.67 3.83
CA PRO A 119 14.22 -13.32 4.60
C PRO A 119 14.96 -14.56 5.14
N PHE A 120 14.25 -15.65 5.40
CA PHE A 120 14.80 -16.93 5.84
C PHE A 120 13.85 -18.09 5.44
N PRO A 121 14.35 -19.34 5.36
CA PRO A 121 13.52 -20.52 5.12
C PRO A 121 12.41 -20.65 6.16
N GLY A 122 11.17 -20.86 5.72
CA GLY A 122 10.00 -20.96 6.60
C GLY A 122 9.38 -19.63 7.02
N ALA A 123 9.92 -18.48 6.61
CA ALA A 123 9.27 -17.20 6.86
C ALA A 123 7.87 -17.14 6.21
N PRO A 124 6.90 -16.42 6.83
CA PRO A 124 5.60 -16.16 6.22
C PRO A 124 5.69 -15.49 4.84
N GLU A 125 4.69 -15.74 3.99
CA GLU A 125 4.59 -15.16 2.64
C GLU A 125 4.55 -13.62 2.66
N TRP A 126 3.89 -13.03 3.67
CA TRP A 126 3.80 -11.57 3.84
C TRP A 126 5.13 -10.89 4.21
N LEU A 127 6.20 -11.66 4.45
CA LEU A 127 7.56 -11.13 4.66
C LEU A 127 8.44 -11.23 3.40
N ARG A 128 7.89 -11.47 2.22
CA ARG A 128 8.72 -11.44 1.00
C ARG A 128 9.31 -10.04 0.75
N ARG A 129 10.43 -9.98 0.02
CA ARG A 129 11.22 -8.74 -0.15
C ARG A 129 10.45 -7.57 -0.79
N ARG A 130 9.56 -7.85 -1.73
CA ARG A 130 8.85 -6.84 -2.54
C ARG A 130 7.34 -7.02 -2.38
N GLN A 131 6.58 -6.03 -2.80
CA GLN A 131 5.14 -6.11 -2.94
C GLN A 131 4.66 -5.36 -4.18
N VAL A 132 3.64 -5.90 -4.86
CA VAL A 132 2.84 -5.12 -5.81
C VAL A 132 1.75 -4.46 -4.99
N HIS A 133 1.79 -3.14 -4.89
CA HIS A 133 0.83 -2.36 -4.13
C HIS A 133 -0.23 -1.82 -5.09
N VAL A 134 -1.48 -2.20 -4.86
CA VAL A 134 -2.65 -1.72 -5.58
C VAL A 134 -3.44 -0.76 -4.70
N THR A 135 -3.84 0.35 -5.30
CA THR A 135 -4.70 1.35 -4.69
C THR A 135 -5.93 1.58 -5.55
N LEU A 136 -7.09 1.70 -4.90
CA LEU A 136 -8.36 1.94 -5.58
C LEU A 136 -8.84 3.36 -5.28
N PHE A 137 -9.39 4.02 -6.30
CA PHE A 137 -10.00 5.33 -6.21
C PHE A 137 -11.39 5.32 -6.87
N PRO A 138 -12.32 6.18 -6.45
CA PRO A 138 -13.62 6.30 -7.11
C PRO A 138 -13.45 6.81 -8.55
N ALA A 139 -14.20 6.22 -9.48
CA ALA A 139 -14.38 6.72 -10.84
C ALA A 139 -15.82 7.23 -11.04
N PRO A 140 -16.11 8.00 -12.11
CA PRO A 140 -17.47 8.38 -12.46
C PRO A 140 -18.38 7.15 -12.64
N GLY A 141 -19.66 7.30 -12.30
CA GLY A 141 -20.66 6.24 -12.49
C GLY A 141 -20.51 5.05 -11.54
N ASP A 142 -20.02 5.30 -10.32
CA ASP A 142 -19.73 4.28 -9.29
C ASP A 142 -18.65 3.26 -9.70
N GLY A 143 -17.88 3.56 -10.76
CA GLY A 143 -16.74 2.78 -11.19
C GLY A 143 -15.51 2.94 -10.27
N THR A 144 -14.44 2.25 -10.62
CA THR A 144 -13.20 2.22 -9.82
C THR A 144 -11.98 2.43 -10.70
N ILE A 145 -11.12 3.38 -10.32
CA ILE A 145 -9.77 3.53 -10.86
C ILE A 145 -8.85 2.60 -10.06
N VAL A 146 -8.11 1.75 -10.78
CA VAL A 146 -7.11 0.84 -10.24
C VAL A 146 -5.73 1.40 -10.56
N THR A 147 -4.89 1.56 -9.55
CA THR A 147 -3.49 1.95 -9.74
C THR A 147 -2.55 0.97 -9.07
N ALA A 148 -1.33 0.84 -9.58
CA ALA A 148 -0.34 -0.08 -9.03
C ALA A 148 1.11 0.38 -9.19
N HIS A 149 1.96 -0.08 -8.27
CA HIS A 149 3.41 -0.06 -8.42
C HIS A 149 4.06 -1.23 -7.69
N LEU A 150 5.29 -1.59 -8.09
CA LEU A 150 6.12 -2.56 -7.39
C LEU A 150 7.09 -1.82 -6.46
N GLU A 151 7.16 -2.24 -5.20
CA GLU A 151 7.99 -1.56 -4.21
C GLU A 151 8.59 -2.53 -3.18
N TYR A 152 9.42 -2.01 -2.28
CA TYR A 152 9.88 -2.77 -1.11
C TYR A 152 8.71 -3.04 -0.15
N ASN A 153 8.73 -4.21 0.49
CA ASN A 153 7.69 -4.60 1.42
C ASN A 153 7.77 -3.82 2.75
N SER A 154 6.68 -3.11 3.07
CA SER A 154 6.48 -2.33 4.30
C SER A 154 6.56 -3.16 5.59
N TRP A 155 6.21 -4.45 5.54
CA TRP A 155 6.24 -5.37 6.67
C TRP A 155 7.63 -5.82 7.08
N ARG A 156 8.65 -5.55 6.26
CA ARG A 156 10.05 -5.92 6.56
C ARG A 156 10.77 -4.76 7.24
N PRO A 157 11.13 -4.86 8.53
CA PRO A 157 11.79 -3.75 9.23
C PRO A 157 13.11 -3.31 8.57
N ASP A 158 13.84 -4.25 7.96
CA ASP A 158 15.09 -3.97 7.25
C ASP A 158 14.89 -3.25 5.89
N LEU A 159 13.65 -3.19 5.39
CA LEU A 159 13.28 -2.55 4.12
C LEU A 159 12.29 -1.39 4.30
N ALA A 160 11.69 -1.22 5.47
CA ALA A 160 10.66 -0.22 5.73
C ALA A 160 11.10 1.21 5.37
N GLU A 161 12.34 1.60 5.69
CA GLU A 161 12.85 2.91 5.28
C GLU A 161 12.92 3.07 3.75
N LYS A 162 13.31 2.02 3.03
CA LYS A 162 13.36 2.05 1.56
C LYS A 162 11.96 2.17 0.97
N HIS A 163 11.00 1.47 1.55
CA HIS A 163 9.57 1.55 1.21
C HIS A 163 9.06 2.99 1.37
N TYR A 164 9.22 3.62 2.54
CA TYR A 164 8.74 5.00 2.79
C TYR A 164 9.56 6.11 2.10
N ARG A 165 10.56 5.73 1.30
CA ARG A 165 11.37 6.63 0.48
C ARG A 165 11.24 6.33 -1.02
N GLY A 166 10.43 5.35 -1.41
CA GLY A 166 10.20 5.00 -2.82
C GLY A 166 11.47 4.49 -3.52
N VAL A 167 12.43 3.97 -2.78
CA VAL A 167 13.69 3.48 -3.34
C VAL A 167 13.42 2.25 -4.20
N ASP A 168 13.87 2.28 -5.45
CA ASP A 168 13.61 1.22 -6.45
C ASP A 168 12.10 0.91 -6.61
N MET A 169 11.24 1.92 -6.48
CA MET A 169 9.84 1.81 -6.89
C MET A 169 9.79 1.68 -8.42
N ASP A 170 9.01 0.73 -8.90
CA ASP A 170 8.91 0.37 -10.31
C ASP A 170 7.43 0.33 -10.70
N ILE A 171 7.00 1.43 -11.33
CA ILE A 171 5.61 1.68 -11.71
C ILE A 171 5.20 0.73 -12.84
N GLU A 172 5.97 0.74 -13.94
CA GLU A 172 5.74 -0.10 -15.12
C GLU A 172 5.60 -1.57 -14.73
N LYS A 173 6.53 -2.11 -13.94
CA LYS A 173 6.45 -3.50 -13.51
C LYS A 173 5.27 -3.77 -12.59
N GLY A 174 4.91 -2.80 -11.76
CA GLY A 174 3.75 -2.91 -10.87
C GLY A 174 2.43 -2.99 -11.64
N VAL A 175 2.28 -2.13 -12.64
CA VAL A 175 1.11 -2.09 -13.54
C VAL A 175 0.98 -3.40 -14.30
N GLU A 176 2.05 -3.86 -14.96
CA GLU A 176 2.07 -5.14 -15.70
C GLU A 176 1.65 -6.31 -14.82
N LEU A 177 2.23 -6.42 -13.61
CA LEU A 177 1.93 -7.51 -12.68
C LEU A 177 0.49 -7.45 -12.15
N ALA A 178 -0.01 -6.26 -11.85
CA ALA A 178 -1.38 -6.09 -11.36
C ALA A 178 -2.41 -6.41 -12.45
N ALA A 179 -2.19 -5.93 -13.67
CA ALA A 179 -3.04 -6.25 -14.80
C ALA A 179 -3.05 -7.76 -15.09
N GLN A 180 -1.88 -8.40 -15.10
CA GLN A 180 -1.76 -9.85 -15.26
C GLN A 180 -2.52 -10.61 -14.16
N ASP A 181 -2.38 -10.18 -12.91
CA ASP A 181 -3.03 -10.83 -11.76
C ASP A 181 -4.56 -10.70 -11.80
N LEU A 182 -5.06 -9.58 -12.32
CA LEU A 182 -6.49 -9.29 -12.45
C LEU A 182 -7.09 -9.72 -13.80
N GLY A 183 -6.28 -10.25 -14.72
CA GLY A 183 -6.74 -10.63 -16.06
C GLY A 183 -7.16 -9.43 -16.93
N ILE A 184 -6.57 -8.26 -16.70
CA ILE A 184 -6.83 -7.03 -17.45
C ILE A 184 -5.83 -6.96 -18.62
N GLU A 185 -6.33 -6.70 -19.82
CA GLU A 185 -5.48 -6.41 -20.97
C GLU A 185 -4.87 -5.01 -20.81
N THR A 186 -3.54 -4.91 -20.73
CA THR A 186 -2.84 -3.61 -20.75
C THR A 186 -2.85 -3.05 -22.16
N THR A 187 -3.21 -1.77 -22.32
CA THR A 187 -3.42 -1.07 -23.60
C THR A 187 -2.21 -0.93 -24.53
N GLU A 188 -1.12 -1.67 -24.34
CA GLU A 188 0.05 -1.65 -25.23
C GLU A 188 -0.18 -2.35 -26.58
N ASP A 189 -1.29 -3.05 -26.78
CA ASP A 189 -1.60 -3.76 -28.04
C ASP A 189 -2.49 -2.96 -29.03
N LEU A 190 -2.64 -1.65 -28.85
CA LEU A 190 -3.35 -0.77 -29.80
C LEU A 190 -2.38 0.16 -30.54
N GLU A 191 -1.49 -0.41 -31.37
CA GLU A 191 -0.83 0.30 -32.48
C GLU A 191 -1.58 0.11 -33.81
#